data_AF-A0A6P5K0L8-F1
#
_entry.id   AF-A0A6P5K0L8-F1
#
_cell.length_a   1.000
_cell.length_b   1.000
_cell.length_c   1.000
_cell.angle_alpha   90.00
_cell.angle_beta   90.00
_cell.angle_gamma   90.00
#
_symmetry.space_group_name_H-M   'P 1'
#
loop_
_entity.id
_entity.type
_entity.pdbx_description
1 polymer ?
#
loop_
_entity_poly.entity_id
_entity_poly.type
_entity_poly.pdbx_seq_one_letter_code
_entity_poly.pdbx_strand_id
1 'polypeptide(L)'
;MSLGSLAFGALGEEEEQEDSESLDSLKALTAKLKLQTRRPSYLEWTARVQSQAWCRGHARAELGEPGPGAICGFHTVDDALQWLREELRQMRAQDRELAGQLLRLRSRMHQLKVEQICRQHQELLDDAELEAEAEGLGFGEAAELLSPGSLRPTRLLAPPLRDIGLTRMNISARRFTLR
;
A
#
# COMPACT_ATOMS: atom_id res chain seq x y z
N MET A 1 36.44 55.29 -15.91
CA MET A 1 35.43 54.21 -15.90
C MET A 1 35.36 53.66 -14.49
N SER A 2 34.33 54.04 -13.76
CA SER A 2 34.07 53.57 -12.39
C SER A 2 33.32 52.25 -12.47
N LEU A 3 33.84 51.19 -11.87
CA LEU A 3 33.09 49.97 -11.61
C LEU A 3 32.95 49.87 -10.09
N GLY A 4 31.73 50.13 -9.63
CA GLY A 4 31.37 50.11 -8.22
C GLY A 4 31.62 48.73 -7.60
N SER A 5 32.27 48.74 -6.45
CA SER A 5 32.27 47.62 -5.52
C SER A 5 30.86 47.44 -4.98
N LEU A 6 30.08 46.56 -5.61
CA LEU A 6 28.86 46.04 -4.99
C LEU A 6 29.29 44.95 -4.02
N ALA A 7 29.34 45.31 -2.73
CA ALA A 7 29.34 44.33 -1.66
C ALA A 7 28.05 43.51 -1.79
N PHE A 8 28.20 42.27 -2.25
CA PHE A 8 27.15 41.27 -2.16
C PHE A 8 27.10 40.86 -0.70
N GLY A 9 26.23 41.51 0.06
CA GLY A 9 26.01 41.21 1.48
C GLY A 9 25.72 39.73 1.65
N ALA A 10 26.39 39.14 2.63
CA ALA A 10 26.05 37.85 3.19
C ALA A 10 24.58 37.89 3.64
N LEU A 11 23.70 37.25 2.86
CA LEU A 11 22.31 36.97 3.18
C LEU A 11 22.13 35.46 3.00
N GLY A 12 22.78 34.70 3.86
CA GLY A 12 22.77 33.24 3.79
C GLY A 12 23.47 32.52 4.94
N GLU A 13 24.31 33.21 5.73
CA GLU A 13 24.96 32.61 6.91
C GLU A 13 24.18 32.83 8.22
N GLU A 14 23.28 33.83 8.28
CA GLU A 14 22.52 34.16 9.50
C GLU A 14 21.19 33.38 9.62
N GLU A 15 20.55 32.97 8.51
CA GLU A 15 19.26 32.24 8.53
C GLU A 15 19.42 30.75 8.93
N GLU A 16 20.53 30.09 8.59
CA GLU A 16 20.74 28.67 8.94
C GLU A 16 20.84 28.45 10.46
N GLN A 17 21.33 29.44 11.20
CA GLN A 17 21.54 29.35 12.63
C GLN A 17 20.22 29.49 13.41
N GLU A 18 19.37 30.45 13.02
CA GLU A 18 18.03 30.65 13.60
C GLU A 18 17.12 29.44 13.36
N ASP A 19 17.16 28.84 12.18
CA ASP A 19 16.39 27.64 11.85
C ASP A 19 16.84 26.40 12.64
N SER A 20 18.15 26.27 12.87
CA SER A 20 18.70 25.16 13.66
C SER A 20 18.27 25.23 15.13
N GLU A 21 18.34 26.43 15.73
CA GLU A 21 17.91 26.69 17.10
C GLU A 21 16.39 26.53 17.25
N SER A 22 15.63 26.99 16.26
CA SER A 22 14.18 26.80 16.17
C SER A 22 13.80 25.31 16.15
N LEU A 23 14.44 24.49 15.31
CA LEU A 23 14.18 23.05 15.24
C LEU A 23 14.57 22.32 16.52
N ASP A 24 15.66 22.70 17.17
CA ASP A 24 16.11 22.09 18.42
C ASP A 24 15.22 22.47 19.60
N SER A 25 14.73 23.72 19.64
CA SER A 25 13.72 24.14 20.61
C SER A 25 12.40 23.34 20.47
N LEU A 26 11.98 23.06 19.23
CA LEU A 26 10.80 22.23 18.94
C LEU A 26 11.02 20.76 19.32
N LYS A 27 12.20 20.19 19.05
CA LYS A 27 12.57 18.84 19.51
C LYS A 27 12.56 18.75 21.04
N ALA A 28 13.09 19.76 21.72
CA ALA A 28 13.09 19.83 23.18
C ALA A 28 11.67 19.93 23.75
N LEU A 29 10.81 20.76 23.14
CA LEU A 29 9.43 20.94 23.55
C LEU A 29 8.62 19.64 23.34
N THR A 30 8.79 18.97 22.21
CA THR A 30 8.11 17.68 21.94
C THR A 30 8.58 16.57 22.88
N ALA A 31 9.88 16.52 23.21
CA ALA A 31 10.42 15.61 24.22
C ALA A 31 9.87 15.92 25.63
N LYS A 32 9.81 17.20 26.01
CA LYS A 32 9.26 17.66 27.30
C LYS A 32 7.78 17.30 27.45
N LEU A 33 7.02 17.40 26.37
CA LEU A 33 5.59 17.03 26.31
C LEU A 33 5.36 15.53 26.07
N LYS A 34 6.42 14.73 25.93
CA LYS A 34 6.36 13.28 25.64
C LYS A 34 5.49 12.94 24.42
N LEU A 35 5.49 13.82 23.42
CA LEU A 35 4.70 13.62 22.21
C LEU A 35 5.38 12.57 21.33
N GLN A 36 4.68 11.48 21.03
CA GLN A 36 5.14 10.50 20.06
C GLN A 36 4.90 11.03 18.65
N THR A 37 5.87 11.80 18.14
CA THR A 37 5.83 12.37 16.78
C THR A 37 6.17 11.33 15.69
N ARG A 38 6.53 10.11 16.09
CA ARG A 38 6.95 9.02 15.19
C ARG A 38 6.23 7.72 15.53
N ARG A 39 6.03 6.89 14.49
CA ARG A 39 5.42 5.56 14.64
C ARG A 39 6.28 4.66 15.56
N PRO A 40 5.68 3.84 16.45
CA PRO A 40 6.44 2.96 17.35
C PRO A 40 7.47 2.07 16.64
N SER A 41 7.11 1.52 15.47
CA SER A 41 8.01 0.71 14.64
C SER A 41 9.24 1.47 14.14
N TYR A 42 9.10 2.77 13.88
CA TYR A 42 10.22 3.61 13.49
C TYR A 42 11.18 3.82 14.67
N LEU A 43 10.64 4.01 15.88
CA LEU A 43 11.44 4.18 17.10
C LEU A 43 12.23 2.90 17.42
N GLU A 44 11.59 1.74 17.30
CA GLU A 44 12.24 0.43 17.44
C GLU A 44 13.38 0.24 16.43
N TRP A 45 13.14 0.60 15.16
CA TRP A 45 14.18 0.55 14.13
C TRP A 45 15.33 1.50 14.43
N THR A 46 15.06 2.76 14.81
CA THR A 46 16.13 3.70 15.17
C THR A 46 16.93 3.22 16.37
N ALA A 47 16.27 2.67 17.38
CA ALA A 47 16.95 2.10 18.54
C ALA A 47 17.83 0.91 18.16
N ARG A 48 17.38 0.06 17.22
CA ARG A 48 18.19 -1.06 16.69
C ARG A 48 19.40 -0.58 15.90
N VAL A 49 19.24 0.40 15.03
CA VAL A 49 20.34 0.94 14.19
C VAL A 49 21.35 1.73 15.02
N GLN A 50 20.88 2.52 15.98
CA GLN A 50 21.74 3.25 16.91
C GLN A 50 22.34 2.36 17.99
N SER A 51 21.83 1.13 18.16
CA SER A 51 22.40 0.19 19.11
C SER A 51 23.85 -0.10 18.72
N GLN A 52 24.72 -0.06 19.71
CA GLN A 52 26.15 -0.31 19.55
C GLN A 52 26.42 -1.74 19.00
N ALA A 53 25.42 -2.62 18.96
CA ALA A 53 25.50 -3.94 18.33
C ALA A 53 25.44 -3.88 16.79
N TRP A 54 24.79 -2.87 16.19
CA TRP A 54 24.88 -2.60 14.75
C TRP A 54 26.30 -2.15 14.39
N CYS A 55 26.85 -1.19 15.15
CA CYS A 55 28.22 -0.69 14.93
C CYS A 55 29.29 -1.74 15.30
N ARG A 56 29.11 -2.53 16.37
CA ARG A 56 30.09 -3.55 16.81
C ARG A 56 29.96 -4.89 16.09
N GLY A 57 28.77 -5.25 15.61
CA GLY A 57 28.54 -6.50 14.88
C GLY A 57 29.27 -6.54 13.53
N HIS A 58 29.42 -5.38 12.88
CA HIS A 58 30.12 -5.26 11.60
C HIS A 58 31.59 -4.84 11.70
N ALA A 59 31.97 -4.06 12.72
CA ALA A 59 33.38 -3.67 12.92
C ALA A 59 34.27 -4.78 13.50
N ARG A 60 33.70 -5.89 13.99
CA ARG A 60 34.45 -6.94 14.72
C ARG A 60 34.63 -8.26 13.95
N ALA A 61 34.00 -8.41 12.78
CA ALA A 61 34.00 -9.72 12.12
C ALA A 61 35.35 -10.11 11.50
N GLU A 62 36.16 -9.18 10.97
CA GLU A 62 37.36 -9.61 10.21
C GLU A 62 38.60 -8.70 10.31
N LEU A 63 38.55 -7.54 10.98
CA LEU A 63 39.64 -6.57 10.88
C LEU A 63 40.07 -6.09 12.26
N GLY A 64 41.32 -6.45 12.62
CA GLY A 64 41.94 -6.17 13.91
C GLY A 64 41.99 -4.69 14.29
N GLU A 65 42.42 -4.45 15.53
CA GLU A 65 42.58 -3.16 16.23
C GLU A 65 42.45 -1.90 15.34
N PRO A 66 41.46 -1.03 15.60
CA PRO A 66 41.25 0.18 14.80
C PRO A 66 42.44 1.12 14.96
N GLY A 67 43.29 1.19 13.92
CA GLY A 67 44.37 2.17 13.84
C GLY A 67 43.83 3.60 13.84
N PRO A 68 44.61 4.58 14.33
CA PRO A 68 44.25 5.99 14.33
C PRO A 68 44.10 6.48 12.87
N GLY A 69 42.86 6.63 12.42
CA GLY A 69 42.52 6.94 11.03
C GLY A 69 41.40 6.07 10.44
N ALA A 70 40.97 5.01 11.15
CA ALA A 70 39.86 4.17 10.70
C ALA A 70 38.52 4.93 10.77
N ILE A 71 37.82 5.02 9.64
CA ILE A 71 36.49 5.62 9.57
C ILE A 71 35.48 4.53 9.89
N CYS A 72 34.78 4.66 11.02
CA CYS A 72 33.72 3.72 11.44
C CYS A 72 34.16 2.23 11.49
N GLY A 73 35.44 1.94 11.78
CA GLY A 73 35.97 0.58 11.81
C GLY A 73 36.46 0.04 10.45
N PHE A 74 36.42 0.84 9.39
CA PHE A 74 37.03 0.53 8.09
C PHE A 74 38.41 1.17 7.97
N HIS A 75 39.33 0.48 7.30
CA HIS A 75 40.71 0.96 7.08
C HIS A 75 40.79 2.05 6.01
N THR A 76 39.86 2.05 5.04
CA THR A 76 39.76 3.08 3.99
C THR A 76 38.30 3.48 3.72
N VAL A 77 38.10 4.66 3.12
CA VAL A 77 36.78 5.12 2.66
C VAL A 77 36.22 4.20 1.58
N ASP A 78 37.08 3.72 0.68
CA ASP A 78 36.67 2.85 -0.43
C ASP A 78 36.12 1.50 0.08
N ASP A 79 36.73 0.93 1.12
CA ASP A 79 36.23 -0.30 1.76
C ASP A 79 34.83 -0.10 2.36
N ALA A 80 34.61 1.03 3.04
CA ALA A 80 33.31 1.36 3.61
C ALA A 80 32.24 1.56 2.52
N LEU A 81 32.60 2.21 1.40
CA LEU A 81 31.70 2.42 0.27
C LEU A 81 31.41 1.12 -0.49
N GLN A 82 32.41 0.25 -0.66
CA GLN A 82 32.24 -1.06 -1.28
C GLN A 82 31.32 -1.95 -0.44
N TRP A 83 31.51 -1.96 0.88
CA TRP A 83 30.61 -2.64 1.81
C TRP A 83 29.17 -2.11 1.70
N LEU A 84 28.98 -0.79 1.76
CA LEU A 84 27.65 -0.18 1.68
C LEU A 84 26.95 -0.50 0.35
N ARG A 85 27.69 -0.56 -0.76
CA ARG A 85 27.15 -0.97 -2.05
C ARG A 85 26.67 -2.41 -2.03
N GLU A 86 27.41 -3.31 -1.39
CA GLU A 86 27.04 -4.72 -1.29
C GLU A 86 25.81 -4.91 -0.39
N GLU A 87 25.79 -4.24 0.76
CA GLU A 87 24.63 -4.26 1.67
C GLU A 87 23.36 -3.75 0.99
N LEU A 88 23.45 -2.63 0.27
CA LEU A 88 22.31 -2.11 -0.50
C LEU A 88 21.87 -3.06 -1.62
N ARG A 89 22.78 -3.84 -2.22
CA ARG A 89 22.40 -4.88 -3.20
C ARG A 89 21.64 -6.01 -2.51
N GLN A 90 22.09 -6.44 -1.33
CA GLN A 90 21.44 -7.49 -0.55
C GLN A 90 20.06 -7.07 -0.08
N MET A 91 19.92 -5.87 0.50
CA MET A 91 18.63 -5.32 0.89
C MET A 91 17.66 -5.22 -0.30
N ARG A 92 18.13 -4.74 -1.45
CA ARG A 92 17.31 -4.70 -2.69
C ARG A 92 16.90 -6.09 -3.17
N ALA A 93 17.75 -7.11 -3.00
CA ALA A 93 17.41 -8.49 -3.36
C ALA A 93 16.30 -9.03 -2.44
N GLN A 94 16.42 -8.80 -1.14
CA GLN A 94 15.39 -9.17 -0.16
C GLN A 94 14.06 -8.46 -0.43
N ASP A 95 14.08 -7.15 -0.69
CA ASP A 95 12.87 -6.39 -1.02
C ASP A 95 12.19 -6.91 -2.28
N ARG A 96 12.95 -7.27 -3.32
CA ARG A 96 12.42 -7.89 -4.55
C ARG A 96 11.77 -9.23 -4.26
N GLU A 97 12.38 -10.05 -3.40
CA GLU A 97 11.81 -11.34 -3.01
C GLU A 97 10.49 -11.15 -2.25
N LEU A 98 10.47 -10.29 -1.23
CA LEU A 98 9.28 -9.97 -0.44
C LEU A 98 8.16 -9.40 -1.32
N ALA A 99 8.47 -8.50 -2.24
CA ALA A 99 7.51 -7.97 -3.19
C ALA A 99 6.92 -9.09 -4.06
N GLY A 100 7.76 -10.03 -4.52
CA GLY A 100 7.31 -11.22 -5.24
C GLY A 100 6.36 -12.10 -4.41
N GLN A 101 6.68 -12.34 -3.14
CA GLN A 101 5.83 -13.09 -2.23
C GLN A 101 4.47 -12.39 -2.01
N LEU A 102 4.47 -11.08 -1.79
CA LEU A 102 3.25 -10.29 -1.60
C LEU A 102 2.36 -10.28 -2.85
N LEU A 103 2.95 -10.17 -4.04
CA LEU A 103 2.19 -10.25 -5.30
C LEU A 103 1.52 -11.62 -5.48
N ARG A 104 2.22 -12.71 -5.16
CA ARG A 104 1.64 -14.07 -5.19
C ARG A 104 0.52 -14.26 -4.18
N LEU A 105 0.68 -13.72 -2.96
CA LEU A 105 -0.38 -13.76 -1.95
C LEU A 105 -1.60 -12.96 -2.40
N ARG A 106 -1.39 -11.76 -2.96
CA ARG A 106 -2.46 -10.93 -3.49
C ARG A 106 -3.24 -11.62 -4.62
N SER A 107 -2.55 -12.26 -5.56
CA SER A 107 -3.22 -12.98 -6.66
C SER A 107 -4.03 -14.17 -6.12
N ARG A 108 -3.49 -14.93 -5.18
CA ARG A 108 -4.18 -16.07 -4.56
C ARG A 108 -5.41 -15.62 -3.75
N MET A 109 -5.28 -14.55 -2.97
CA MET A 109 -6.40 -13.97 -2.23
C MET A 109 -7.50 -13.49 -3.18
N HIS A 110 -7.14 -12.87 -4.29
CA HIS A 110 -8.11 -12.45 -5.29
C HIS A 110 -8.82 -13.65 -5.93
N GLN A 111 -8.09 -14.68 -6.33
CA GLN A 111 -8.67 -15.91 -6.87
C GLN A 111 -9.67 -16.54 -5.89
N LEU A 112 -9.27 -16.71 -4.63
CA LEU A 112 -10.15 -17.28 -3.59
C LEU A 112 -11.41 -16.44 -3.37
N LYS A 113 -11.29 -15.11 -3.44
CA LYS A 113 -12.44 -14.21 -3.34
C LYS A 113 -13.40 -14.36 -4.52
N VAL A 114 -12.88 -14.50 -5.74
CA VAL A 114 -13.71 -14.77 -6.93
C VAL A 114 -14.40 -16.13 -6.79
N GLU A 115 -13.66 -17.18 -6.43
CA GLU A 115 -14.23 -18.51 -6.20
C GLU A 115 -15.34 -18.50 -5.13
N GLN A 116 -15.13 -17.76 -4.03
CA GLN A 116 -16.14 -17.61 -2.98
C GLN A 116 -17.41 -16.94 -3.50
N ILE A 117 -17.29 -15.84 -4.25
CA ILE A 117 -18.44 -15.13 -4.83
C ILE A 117 -19.18 -16.04 -5.83
N CYS A 118 -18.45 -16.79 -6.65
CA CYS A 118 -19.06 -17.75 -7.58
C CYS A 118 -19.83 -18.85 -6.84
N ARG A 119 -19.28 -19.41 -5.75
CA ARG A 119 -19.98 -20.42 -4.93
C ARG A 119 -21.25 -19.85 -4.31
N GLN A 120 -21.17 -18.66 -3.72
CA GLN A 120 -22.35 -17.99 -3.15
C GLN A 120 -23.42 -17.71 -4.21
N HIS A 121 -23.03 -17.32 -5.42
CA HIS A 121 -23.99 -17.14 -6.50
C HIS A 121 -24.64 -18.46 -6.94
N GLN A 122 -23.87 -19.55 -6.99
CA GLN A 122 -24.40 -20.88 -7.31
C GLN A 122 -25.43 -21.31 -6.25
N GLU A 123 -25.11 -21.16 -4.97
CA GLU A 123 -26.04 -21.47 -3.87
C GLU A 123 -27.36 -20.68 -4.01
N LEU A 124 -27.30 -19.40 -4.37
CA LEU A 124 -28.51 -18.60 -4.63
C LEU A 124 -29.31 -19.06 -5.86
N LEU A 125 -28.64 -19.58 -6.89
CA LEU A 125 -29.32 -20.14 -8.06
C LEU A 125 -29.99 -21.47 -7.70
N ASP A 126 -29.30 -22.31 -6.94
CA ASP A 126 -29.80 -23.61 -6.47
C ASP A 126 -31.02 -23.39 -5.54
N ASP A 127 -30.96 -22.41 -4.63
CA ASP A 127 -32.10 -22.03 -3.77
C ASP A 127 -33.32 -21.59 -4.60
N ALA A 128 -33.11 -20.75 -5.63
CA ALA A 128 -34.18 -20.29 -6.51
C ALA A 128 -34.76 -21.41 -7.39
N GLU A 129 -33.94 -22.38 -7.80
CA GLU A 129 -34.37 -23.58 -8.52
C GLU A 129 -35.28 -24.44 -7.63
N LEU A 130 -34.89 -24.68 -6.38
CA LEU A 130 -35.69 -25.41 -5.40
C LEU A 130 -37.03 -24.71 -5.09
N GLU A 131 -37.04 -23.38 -4.98
CA GLU A 131 -38.29 -22.60 -4.80
C GLU A 131 -39.23 -22.76 -6.00
N ALA A 132 -38.71 -22.68 -7.23
CA ALA A 132 -39.51 -22.86 -8.46
C ALA A 132 -40.08 -24.28 -8.57
N GLU A 133 -39.28 -25.30 -8.25
CA GLU A 133 -39.74 -26.69 -8.18
C GLU A 133 -40.85 -26.89 -7.13
N ALA A 134 -40.71 -26.27 -5.95
CA ALA A 134 -41.68 -26.35 -4.86
C ALA A 134 -43.01 -25.65 -5.19
N GLU A 135 -42.98 -24.57 -5.96
CA GLU A 135 -44.18 -23.89 -6.49
C GLU A 135 -44.86 -24.67 -7.62
N GLY A 136 -44.33 -25.84 -8.01
CA GLY A 136 -44.91 -26.72 -9.02
C GLY A 136 -44.72 -26.24 -10.46
N LEU A 137 -43.98 -25.15 -10.65
CA LEU A 137 -43.55 -24.64 -11.95
C LEU A 137 -42.15 -25.17 -12.22
N GLY A 138 -42.07 -26.39 -12.78
CA GLY A 138 -40.78 -26.94 -13.20
C GLY A 138 -40.05 -25.98 -14.14
N PHE A 139 -38.72 -25.93 -14.08
CA PHE A 139 -37.87 -25.07 -14.92
C PHE A 139 -38.25 -25.09 -16.41
N GLY A 140 -38.81 -26.21 -16.90
CA GLY A 140 -39.37 -26.34 -18.25
C GLY A 140 -40.53 -25.38 -18.57
N GLU A 141 -41.49 -25.16 -17.67
CA GLU A 141 -42.62 -24.24 -17.88
C GLU A 141 -42.20 -22.77 -17.72
N ALA A 142 -41.29 -22.48 -16.80
CA ALA A 142 -40.68 -21.15 -16.67
C ALA A 142 -39.76 -20.79 -17.86
N ALA A 143 -39.01 -21.76 -18.39
CA ALA A 143 -38.16 -21.60 -19.57
C ALA A 143 -38.96 -21.46 -20.88
N GLU A 144 -40.16 -22.05 -20.95
CA GLU A 144 -41.10 -21.84 -22.06
C GLU A 144 -41.68 -20.41 -22.04
N LEU A 145 -41.88 -19.82 -20.85
CA LEU A 145 -42.28 -18.42 -20.67
C LEU A 145 -41.13 -17.42 -20.91
N LEU A 146 -39.87 -17.83 -20.67
CA LEU A 146 -38.66 -17.04 -20.90
C LEU A 146 -38.06 -17.25 -22.31
N SER A 147 -38.58 -18.19 -23.09
CA SER A 147 -38.14 -18.42 -24.46
C SER A 147 -38.42 -17.20 -25.35
N PRO A 148 -37.47 -16.77 -26.19
CA PRO A 148 -37.58 -15.54 -26.96
C PRO A 148 -38.76 -15.49 -27.94
N GLY A 149 -39.42 -16.63 -28.22
CA GLY A 149 -40.64 -16.74 -29.03
C GLY A 149 -41.97 -16.58 -28.26
N SER A 150 -41.96 -16.73 -26.93
CA SER A 150 -43.15 -16.61 -26.06
C SER A 150 -43.29 -15.21 -25.42
N LEU A 151 -42.33 -14.32 -25.68
CA LEU A 151 -42.35 -12.92 -25.25
C LEU A 151 -43.43 -12.10 -25.97
N ARG A 152 -44.72 -12.48 -25.82
CA ARG A 152 -45.79 -11.48 -25.82
C ARG A 152 -45.46 -10.46 -24.73
N PRO A 153 -45.70 -9.17 -24.97
CA PRO A 153 -45.11 -8.10 -24.20
C PRO A 153 -45.84 -7.89 -22.87
N THR A 154 -45.81 -8.86 -21.96
CA THR A 154 -45.97 -8.60 -20.53
C THR A 154 -44.66 -8.05 -19.99
N ARG A 155 -44.15 -6.99 -20.66
CA ARG A 155 -43.02 -6.15 -20.26
C ARG A 155 -43.45 -5.14 -19.19
N LEU A 156 -44.25 -5.59 -18.24
CA LEU A 156 -44.48 -4.81 -17.04
C LEU A 156 -43.42 -5.30 -16.06
N LEU A 157 -42.48 -4.42 -15.66
CA LEU A 157 -41.65 -4.70 -14.49
C LEU A 157 -42.55 -5.28 -13.42
N ALA A 158 -42.11 -6.38 -12.81
CA ALA A 158 -42.75 -6.94 -11.64
C ALA A 158 -43.09 -5.78 -10.68
N PRO A 159 -44.31 -5.74 -10.09
CA PRO A 159 -44.75 -4.69 -9.20
C PRO A 159 -43.70 -4.20 -8.17
N PRO A 160 -42.87 -5.05 -7.51
CA PRO A 160 -41.96 -4.57 -6.46
C PRO A 160 -40.91 -3.55 -6.91
N LEU A 161 -40.54 -3.50 -8.19
CA LEU A 161 -39.51 -2.56 -8.65
C LEU A 161 -40.06 -1.13 -8.80
N ARG A 162 -41.37 -0.98 -9.06
CA ARG A 162 -42.01 0.35 -9.14
C ARG A 162 -42.13 1.00 -7.77
N ASP A 163 -42.39 0.20 -6.73
CA ASP A 163 -42.57 0.66 -5.36
C ASP A 163 -41.26 1.18 -4.73
N ILE A 164 -40.11 0.81 -5.32
CA ILE A 164 -38.77 1.30 -4.97
C ILE A 164 -38.31 2.43 -5.92
N GLY A 165 -39.19 2.88 -6.83
CA GLY A 165 -38.91 3.96 -7.80
C GLY A 165 -38.00 3.55 -8.97
N LEU A 166 -37.75 2.26 -9.14
CA LEU A 166 -36.94 1.73 -10.23
C LEU A 166 -37.80 1.53 -11.48
N THR A 167 -37.61 2.41 -12.46
CA THR A 167 -38.23 2.32 -13.78
C THR A 167 -37.21 1.86 -14.83
N ARG A 168 -37.65 1.36 -15.99
CA ARG A 168 -36.71 1.01 -17.10
C ARG A 168 -35.75 2.15 -17.41
N MET A 169 -36.21 3.39 -17.33
CA MET A 169 -35.41 4.58 -17.57
C MET A 169 -34.23 4.71 -16.59
N ASN A 170 -34.43 4.36 -15.31
CA ASN A 170 -33.38 4.39 -14.28
C ASN A 170 -32.39 3.22 -14.43
N ILE A 171 -32.86 2.04 -14.85
CA ILE A 171 -32.03 0.83 -14.95
C ILE A 171 -31.14 0.88 -16.20
N SER A 172 -31.64 1.36 -17.34
CA SER A 172 -30.86 1.42 -18.58
C SER A 172 -29.83 2.55 -18.63
N ALA A 173 -29.94 3.56 -17.75
CA ALA A 173 -29.03 4.69 -17.70
C ALA A 173 -27.67 4.37 -17.06
N ARG A 174 -27.60 3.32 -16.21
CA ARG A 174 -26.35 2.86 -15.57
C ARG A 174 -25.84 1.58 -16.22
N ARG A 175 -25.61 1.64 -17.53
CA ARG A 175 -24.78 0.64 -18.21
C ARG A 175 -23.36 0.83 -17.69
N PHE A 176 -22.92 -0.10 -16.83
CA PHE A 176 -21.51 -0.27 -16.52
C PHE A 176 -20.73 -0.30 -17.84
N THR A 177 -19.98 0.76 -18.12
CA THR A 177 -18.95 0.70 -19.15
C THR A 177 -17.86 -0.21 -18.59
N LEU A 178 -17.72 -1.38 -19.19
CA LEU A 178 -16.51 -2.19 -19.01
C LEU A 178 -15.33 -1.34 -19.49
N ARG A 179 -14.53 -0.87 -18.53
CA ARG A 179 -13.15 -0.45 -18.75
C ARG A 179 -12.24 -1.48 -18.09
#